data_AF-A0A972A9A6-F1
#
_entry.id   AF-A0A972A9A6-F1
#
_cell.length_a   1.000
_cell.length_b   1.000
_cell.length_c   1.000
_cell.angle_alpha   90.00
_cell.angle_beta   90.00
_cell.angle_gamma   90.00
#
_symmetry.space_group_name_H-M   'P 1'
#
loop_
_entity.id
_entity.type
_entity.pdbx_description
1 polymer ?
#
loop_
_entity_poly.entity_id
_entity_poly.type
_entity_poly.pdbx_seq_one_letter_code
_entity_poly.pdbx_strand_id
1 'polypeptide(L)'
;MTLEQIYHSAQTRFEETAFDQLMQKRIHKVLLICSSYDAFMLEEDGRIDEQIFNEYVSLNLRHPPQFIQVSSAEAAFKAIQ
;
A
#
# COMPACT_ATOMS: atom_id res chain seq x y z
N MET A 1 -24.37 18.35 -30.89
CA MET A 1 -23.20 18.18 -30.01
C MET A 1 -22.06 17.72 -30.90
N THR A 2 -21.01 18.53 -31.07
CA THR A 2 -19.94 18.27 -32.06
C THR A 2 -18.96 17.22 -31.52
N LEU A 3 -18.25 16.50 -32.41
CA LEU A 3 -17.28 15.47 -32.02
C LEU A 3 -16.15 16.03 -31.13
N GLU A 4 -15.79 17.31 -31.32
CA GLU A 4 -14.84 18.02 -30.44
C GLU A 4 -15.35 18.18 -29.00
N GLN A 5 -16.66 18.42 -28.82
CA GLN A 5 -17.27 18.53 -27.48
C GLN A 5 -17.26 17.19 -26.74
N ILE A 6 -17.48 16.09 -27.48
CA ILE A 6 -17.43 14.74 -26.91
C ILE A 6 -16.00 14.38 -26.49
N TYR A 7 -15.00 14.69 -27.33
CA TYR A 7 -13.60 14.43 -27.03
C TYR A 7 -13.11 15.24 -25.82
N HIS A 8 -13.47 16.53 -25.77
CA HIS A 8 -13.15 17.39 -24.63
C HIS A 8 -13.81 16.90 -23.35
N SER A 9 -15.09 16.49 -23.40
CA SER A 9 -15.80 15.91 -22.24
C SER A 9 -15.20 14.58 -21.75
N ALA A 10 -14.68 13.75 -22.67
CA ALA A 10 -13.99 12.51 -22.32
C ALA A 10 -12.65 12.81 -21.65
N GLN A 11 -11.90 13.81 -22.13
CA GLN A 11 -10.66 14.26 -21.51
C GLN A 11 -10.87 14.81 -20.09
N THR A 12 -11.87 15.66 -19.89
CA THR A 12 -12.23 16.20 -18.56
C THR A 12 -12.66 15.09 -17.60
N ARG A 13 -13.33 14.04 -18.09
CA ARG A 13 -13.75 12.89 -17.27
C ARG A 13 -12.59 12.02 -16.76
N PHE A 14 -11.44 12.01 -17.45
CA PHE A 14 -10.22 11.37 -16.95
C PHE A 14 -9.47 12.25 -15.94
N GLU A 15 -9.55 13.58 -16.06
CA GLU A 15 -9.00 14.52 -15.06
C GLU A 15 -9.77 14.47 -13.73
N GLU A 16 -11.07 14.21 -13.76
CA GLU A 16 -11.89 13.90 -12.58
C GLU A 16 -11.93 12.40 -12.27
N THR A 17 -10.84 11.67 -12.47
CA THR A 17 -10.69 10.43 -11.70
C THR A 17 -10.71 10.88 -10.25
N ALA A 18 -11.75 10.53 -9.49
CA ALA A 18 -11.92 11.01 -8.13
C ALA A 18 -10.79 10.45 -7.25
N PHE A 19 -9.64 11.11 -7.25
CA PHE A 19 -8.51 10.78 -6.38
C PHE A 19 -8.93 10.91 -4.91
N ASP A 20 -9.91 11.76 -4.60
CA ASP A 20 -10.59 11.82 -3.30
C ASP A 20 -11.35 10.53 -2.93
N GLN A 21 -11.70 9.71 -3.93
CA GLN A 21 -12.29 8.38 -3.72
C GLN A 21 -11.25 7.26 -3.72
N LEU A 22 -10.02 7.53 -4.15
CA LEU A 22 -8.92 6.56 -4.04
C LEU A 22 -8.40 6.50 -2.61
N MET A 23 -8.12 5.28 -2.13
CA MET A 23 -7.58 5.01 -0.78
C MET A 23 -8.42 5.56 0.40
N GLN A 24 -9.77 5.54 0.30
CA GLN A 24 -10.65 5.97 1.41
C GLN A 24 -10.42 5.20 2.72
N LYS A 25 -9.87 3.99 2.64
CA LYS A 25 -9.43 3.20 3.78
C LYS A 25 -7.93 2.95 3.65
N ARG A 26 -7.16 3.63 4.50
CA ARG A 26 -5.71 3.54 4.53
C ARG A 26 -5.26 2.45 5.49
N ILE A 27 -4.37 1.57 5.02
CA ILE A 27 -3.69 0.59 5.87
C ILE A 27 -2.49 1.29 6.49
N HIS A 28 -2.49 1.44 7.82
CA HIS A 28 -1.40 2.08 8.56
C HIS A 28 -0.36 1.08 9.07
N LYS A 29 -0.80 -0.15 9.35
CA LYS A 29 0.02 -1.21 9.94
C LYS A 29 -0.29 -2.52 9.25
N VAL A 30 0.75 -3.30 8.99
CA VAL A 30 0.68 -4.67 8.49
C VAL A 30 1.36 -5.57 9.51
N LEU A 31 0.61 -6.50 10.09
CA LEU A 31 1.13 -7.50 11.01
C LEU A 31 1.46 -8.76 10.22
N LEU A 32 2.74 -9.15 10.24
CA LEU A 32 3.24 -10.36 9.62
C LEU A 32 3.48 -11.40 10.71
N ILE A 33 2.86 -12.58 10.57
CA ILE A 33 3.05 -13.71 11.47
C ILE A 33 3.89 -14.74 10.73
N CYS A 34 5.15 -14.90 11.13
CA CYS A 34 6.12 -15.71 10.38
C CYS A 34 7.09 -16.40 11.33
N SER A 35 7.60 -17.58 10.96
CA SER A 35 8.64 -18.23 11.76
C SER A 35 9.94 -17.44 11.68
N SER A 36 10.90 -17.73 12.58
CA SER A 36 12.23 -17.11 12.53
C SER A 36 12.95 -17.36 11.21
N TYR A 37 12.69 -18.52 10.59
CA TYR A 37 13.25 -18.88 9.29
C TYR A 37 12.64 -18.03 8.17
N ASP A 38 11.30 -17.93 8.13
CA ASP A 38 10.61 -17.13 7.12
C ASP A 38 10.97 -15.64 7.25
N ALA A 39 11.07 -15.13 8.48
CA ALA A 39 11.50 -13.76 8.74
C ALA A 39 12.91 -13.48 8.20
N PHE A 40 13.83 -14.41 8.42
CA PHE A 40 15.20 -14.32 7.91
C PHE A 40 15.25 -14.37 6.39
N MET A 41 14.52 -15.29 5.76
CA MET A 41 14.42 -15.38 4.30
C MET A 41 13.84 -14.09 3.70
N LEU A 42 12.84 -13.48 4.36
CA LEU A 42 12.23 -12.21 3.94
C LEU A 42 13.15 -10.99 4.11
N GLU A 43 14.12 -11.03 5.02
CA GLU A 43 15.16 -10.01 5.09
C GLU A 43 16.20 -10.18 3.97
N GLU A 44 16.52 -11.42 3.60
CA GLU A 44 17.56 -11.75 2.61
C GLU A 44 17.13 -11.46 1.16
N ASP A 45 15.89 -11.80 0.79
CA ASP A 45 15.36 -11.63 -0.58
C ASP A 45 15.02 -10.15 -0.94
N GLY A 46 15.17 -9.24 0.01
CA GLY A 46 14.78 -7.84 -0.11
C GLY A 46 13.76 -7.51 0.96
N ARG A 47 14.16 -6.67 1.91
CA ARG A 47 13.33 -6.35 3.05
C ARG A 47 11.98 -5.78 2.54
N ILE A 48 10.88 -6.41 2.95
CA ILE A 48 9.51 -6.03 2.50
C ILE A 48 9.23 -4.54 2.72
N ASP A 49 9.76 -3.96 3.81
CA ASP A 49 9.62 -2.53 4.12
C ASP A 49 10.25 -1.64 3.04
N GLU A 50 11.43 -2.00 2.55
CA GLU A 50 12.16 -1.25 1.51
C GLU A 50 11.46 -1.34 0.15
N GLN A 51 10.98 -2.53 -0.23
CA GLN A 51 10.26 -2.70 -1.49
C GLN A 51 8.97 -1.87 -1.52
N ILE A 52 8.18 -1.94 -0.44
CA ILE A 52 6.94 -1.16 -0.32
C ILE A 52 7.25 0.34 -0.27
N PHE A 53 8.32 0.75 0.41
CA PHE A 53 8.73 2.15 0.43
C PHE A 53 9.07 2.66 -0.98
N ASN A 54 9.87 1.91 -1.75
CA ASN A 54 10.26 2.29 -3.10
C ASN A 54 9.07 2.40 -4.05
N GLU A 55 8.07 1.52 -3.89
CA GLU A 55 6.85 1.54 -4.69
C GLU A 55 5.96 2.73 -4.32
N TYR A 56 5.85 3.07 -3.03
CA TYR A 56 5.17 4.28 -2.57
C TYR A 56 5.83 5.53 -3.14
N VAL A 57 7.17 5.62 -3.11
CA VAL A 57 7.91 6.75 -3.67
C VAL A 57 7.68 6.84 -5.19
N SER A 58 7.72 5.72 -5.91
CA SER A 58 7.52 5.66 -7.36
C SER A 58 6.11 6.12 -7.77
N LEU A 59 5.10 5.83 -6.93
CA LEU A 59 3.72 6.27 -7.13
C LEU A 59 3.44 7.67 -6.54
N ASN A 60 4.48 8.36 -6.03
CA ASN A 60 4.39 9.66 -5.39
C ASN A 60 3.40 9.68 -4.19
N LEU A 61 3.24 8.52 -3.54
CA LEU A 61 2.39 8.31 -2.36
C LEU A 61 3.18 8.58 -1.08
N ARG A 62 2.49 9.07 -0.06
CA ARG A 62 3.08 9.39 1.25
C ARG A 62 2.63 8.39 2.31
N HIS A 63 3.49 8.23 3.33
CA HIS A 63 3.26 7.41 4.53
C HIS A 63 3.00 5.93 4.20
N PRO A 64 4.04 5.15 3.86
CA PRO A 64 3.91 3.70 3.74
C PRO A 64 3.46 3.07 5.07
N PRO A 65 2.80 1.90 5.03
CA PRO A 65 2.40 1.19 6.23
C PRO A 65 3.61 0.74 7.05
N GLN A 66 3.46 0.69 8.36
CA GLN A 66 4.44 0.10 9.26
C GLN A 66 4.27 -1.43 9.27
N PHE A 67 5.36 -2.15 9.06
CA PHE A 67 5.39 -3.60 9.20
C PHE A 67 5.77 -3.98 10.62
N ILE A 68 5.00 -4.89 11.20
CA ILE A 68 5.25 -5.47 12.52
C ILE A 68 5.37 -6.97 12.30
N GLN A 69 6.46 -7.58 12.76
CA GLN A 69 6.69 -9.01 12.63
C GLN A 69 6.57 -9.67 13.99
N VAL A 70 5.88 -10.82 14.04
CA VAL A 70 5.71 -11.64 15.24
C VAL A 70 5.87 -13.12 14.89
N SER A 71 6.40 -13.90 15.84
CA SER A 71 6.69 -15.32 15.64
C SER A 71 5.66 -16.28 16.24
N SER A 72 4.65 -15.77 16.96
CA SER A 72 3.59 -16.59 17.56
C SER A 72 2.23 -15.89 17.51
N ALA A 73 1.17 -16.70 17.57
CA ALA A 73 -0.20 -16.19 17.64
C ALA A 73 -0.42 -15.33 18.90
N GLU A 74 0.16 -15.72 20.03
CA GLU A 74 0.06 -14.98 21.30
C GLU A 74 0.68 -13.57 21.18
N ALA A 75 1.86 -13.47 20.55
CA ALA A 75 2.50 -12.20 20.26
C ALA A 75 1.68 -11.37 19.26
N ALA A 76 1.05 -12.02 18.27
CA ALA A 76 0.16 -11.36 17.31
C ALA A 76 -1.04 -10.72 18.00
N PHE A 77 -1.74 -11.45 18.88
CA PHE A 77 -2.88 -10.91 19.62
C PHE A 77 -2.46 -9.74 20.52
N LYS A 78 -1.28 -9.79 21.14
CA LYS A 78 -0.73 -8.69 21.92
C LYS A 78 -0.41 -7.45 21.07
N ALA A 79 -0.02 -7.63 19.80
CA ALA A 79 0.28 -6.54 18.88
C ALA A 79 -0.98 -5.87 18.29
N ILE A 80 -2.13 -6.53 18.36
CA ILE A 80 -3.43 -6.02 17.87
C ILE A 80 -4.19 -5.21 18.93
N GLN A 81 -3.94 -5.49 20.23
CA GLN A 81 -4.50 -4.73 21.35
C GLN A 81 -3.88 -3.34 21.49
#